data_AF-A0A947XRG3-F1
#
_entry.id   AF-A0A947XRG3-F1
#
_cell.length_a   1.000
_cell.length_b   1.000
_cell.length_c   1.000
_cell.angle_alpha   90.00
_cell.angle_beta   90.00
_cell.angle_gamma   90.00
#
_symmetry.space_group_name_H-M   'P 1'
#
loop_
_entity.id
_entity.type
_entity.pdbx_description
1 polymer ?
#
loop_
_entity_poly.entity_id
_entity_poly.type
_entity_poly.pdbx_seq_one_letter_code
_entity_poly.pdbx_strand_id
1 'polypeptide(L)'
;MTIPLSYVSKDYVIRGNLIDLMDDQAAWDAVDKRVRTSVRKGRRMGVRIRPFDTTTEELDVLRSFTPNDDDIPAVFEDRHHAYVAIAEDTGERLGWILLAGVGRKLFMLCHASTPEGKRRQTPNLLLWHAISTWCGGPYLTLDVGASYRPSLQVYFRGFRQRPYPMVMKPADFPMDLRITPFDTASYGLEPRDPKEGRRILGHLFGTDVFTVVPRAMYAIAACLREYRELGRLSEDDEVLIST
;
A
#
# COMPACT_ATOMS: atom_id res chain seq x y z
N MET A 1 38.24 16.80 -6.44
CA MET A 1 36.78 16.89 -6.31
C MET A 1 36.24 15.53 -5.96
N THR A 2 35.85 15.32 -4.71
CA THR A 2 35.22 14.09 -4.23
C THR A 2 33.77 14.10 -4.69
N ILE A 3 33.39 13.15 -5.55
CA ILE A 3 31.99 12.90 -5.88
C ILE A 3 31.31 12.49 -4.57
N PRO A 4 30.24 13.16 -4.13
CA PRO A 4 29.53 12.73 -2.93
C PRO A 4 29.00 11.32 -3.19
N LEU A 5 29.28 10.39 -2.28
CA LEU A 5 28.62 9.08 -2.26
C LEU A 5 27.11 9.33 -2.16
N SER A 6 26.39 9.19 -3.27
CA SER A 6 24.93 9.23 -3.24
C SER A 6 24.46 7.88 -2.70
N TYR A 7 24.06 7.86 -1.44
CA TYR A 7 23.42 6.71 -0.83
C TYR A 7 22.02 6.56 -1.45
N VAL A 8 21.91 5.77 -2.53
CA VAL A 8 20.62 5.39 -3.12
C VAL A 8 20.13 4.14 -2.42
N SER A 9 19.59 4.28 -1.21
CA SER A 9 18.96 3.16 -0.50
C SER A 9 17.45 3.17 -0.68
N LYS A 10 16.85 1.99 -0.64
CA LYS A 10 15.39 1.78 -0.61
C LYS A 10 14.91 1.63 0.85
N ASP A 11 15.65 2.22 1.78
CA ASP A 11 15.58 1.93 3.22
C ASP A 11 14.86 3.06 3.95
N TYR A 12 14.34 4.05 3.21
CA TYR A 12 13.47 5.10 3.73
C TYR A 12 12.00 4.81 3.39
N VAL A 13 11.13 5.15 4.35
CA VAL A 13 9.68 4.98 4.23
C VAL A 13 9.15 5.83 3.07
N ILE A 14 8.53 5.17 2.09
CA ILE A 14 7.69 5.82 1.08
C ILE A 14 6.22 5.62 1.44
N ARG A 15 5.34 6.36 0.77
CA ARG A 15 3.90 6.26 0.99
C ARG A 15 3.24 5.59 -0.19
N GLY A 16 2.62 4.44 0.04
CA GLY A 16 1.70 3.83 -0.90
C GLY A 16 0.41 4.64 -1.04
N ASN A 17 -0.35 4.35 -2.09
CA ASN A 17 -1.50 5.13 -2.49
C ASN A 17 -2.73 4.22 -2.60
N LEU A 18 -3.62 4.28 -1.61
CA LEU A 18 -4.89 3.56 -1.61
C LEU A 18 -6.02 4.47 -2.05
N ILE A 19 -6.97 3.89 -2.78
CA ILE A 19 -8.29 4.46 -3.07
C ILE A 19 -9.37 3.47 -2.66
N ASP A 20 -10.47 3.99 -2.10
CA ASP A 20 -11.59 3.19 -1.67
C ASP A 20 -12.53 2.94 -2.85
N LEU A 21 -13.03 1.72 -2.94
CA LEU A 21 -13.89 1.27 -4.05
C LEU A 21 -15.34 1.07 -3.58
N MET A 22 -15.73 1.63 -2.44
CA MET A 22 -17.08 1.43 -1.89
C MET A 22 -18.15 2.22 -2.62
N ASP A 23 -17.79 3.40 -3.14
CA ASP A 23 -18.71 4.32 -3.79
C ASP A 23 -17.97 5.05 -4.93
N ASP A 24 -18.57 5.06 -6.12
CA ASP A 24 -17.94 5.62 -7.32
C ASP A 24 -17.77 7.14 -7.22
N GLN A 25 -18.74 7.83 -6.65
CA GLN A 25 -18.70 9.29 -6.52
C GLN A 25 -17.65 9.72 -5.50
N ALA A 26 -17.57 9.05 -4.36
CA ALA A 26 -16.55 9.27 -3.34
C ALA A 26 -15.15 8.97 -3.88
N ALA A 27 -14.98 7.88 -4.63
CA ALA A 27 -13.73 7.55 -5.31
C ALA A 27 -13.35 8.65 -6.31
N TRP A 28 -14.31 9.10 -7.14
CA TRP A 28 -14.09 10.18 -8.10
C TRP A 28 -13.69 11.50 -7.43
N ASP A 29 -14.35 11.88 -6.34
CA ASP A 29 -14.07 13.13 -5.65
C ASP A 29 -12.74 13.13 -4.90
N ALA A 30 -12.28 11.96 -4.46
CA ALA A 30 -10.94 11.78 -3.92
C ALA A 30 -9.82 11.95 -4.96
N VAL A 31 -10.11 11.71 -6.25
CA VAL A 31 -9.13 11.87 -7.32
C VAL A 31 -8.78 13.36 -7.53
N ASP A 32 -7.48 13.61 -7.65
CA ASP A 32 -6.93 14.95 -7.74
C ASP A 32 -7.46 15.71 -8.98
N LYS A 33 -7.70 17.02 -8.85
CA LYS A 33 -8.44 17.81 -9.87
C LYS A 33 -7.79 17.74 -11.25
N ARG A 34 -6.46 17.71 -11.30
CA ARG A 34 -5.67 17.59 -12.53
C ARG A 34 -5.89 16.24 -13.21
N VAL A 35 -5.93 15.16 -12.43
CA VAL A 35 -6.20 13.81 -12.91
C VAL A 35 -7.63 13.71 -13.44
N ARG A 36 -8.63 14.19 -12.70
CA ARG A 36 -10.03 14.24 -13.19
C ARG A 36 -10.16 14.97 -14.52
N THR A 37 -9.47 16.10 -14.67
CA THR A 37 -9.41 16.86 -15.94
C THR A 37 -8.80 16.03 -17.06
N SER A 38 -7.69 15.33 -16.78
CA SER A 38 -7.02 14.44 -17.74
C SER A 38 -7.92 13.28 -18.16
N VAL A 39 -8.63 12.63 -17.24
CA VAL A 39 -9.64 11.60 -17.54
C VAL A 39 -10.74 12.14 -18.45
N ARG A 40 -11.33 13.30 -18.12
CA ARG A 40 -12.36 13.94 -18.97
C ARG A 40 -11.84 14.32 -20.36
N LYS A 41 -10.57 14.71 -20.47
CA LYS A 41 -9.94 14.96 -21.77
C LYS A 41 -9.77 13.66 -22.55
N GLY A 42 -9.19 12.64 -21.92
CA GLY A 42 -8.94 11.33 -22.54
C GLY A 42 -10.19 10.66 -23.08
N ARG A 43 -11.34 10.77 -22.39
CA ARG A 43 -12.64 10.22 -22.86
C ARG A 43 -13.07 10.79 -24.22
N ARG A 44 -12.51 11.94 -24.63
CA ARG A 44 -12.78 12.61 -25.91
C ARG A 44 -11.68 12.38 -26.95
N MET A 45 -10.69 11.53 -26.67
CA MET A 45 -9.52 11.31 -27.54
C MET A 45 -9.57 9.97 -28.31
N GLY A 46 -10.76 9.43 -28.51
CA GLY A 46 -10.96 8.20 -29.30
C GLY A 46 -10.20 7.00 -28.73
N VAL A 47 -10.30 6.80 -27.41
CA VAL A 47 -9.67 5.67 -26.71
C VAL A 47 -10.76 4.75 -26.20
N ARG A 48 -10.80 3.52 -26.72
CA ARG A 48 -11.67 2.46 -26.25
C ARG A 48 -10.92 1.55 -25.29
N ILE A 49 -11.50 1.24 -24.14
CA ILE A 49 -10.93 0.30 -23.18
C ILE A 49 -11.75 -0.98 -23.21
N ARG A 50 -11.07 -2.13 -23.23
CA ARG A 50 -11.69 -3.46 -23.15
C ARG A 50 -10.94 -4.38 -22.19
N PRO A 51 -11.56 -5.44 -21.67
CA PRO A 51 -10.83 -6.52 -21.00
C PRO A 51 -9.73 -7.10 -21.91
N PHE A 52 -8.63 -7.52 -21.31
CA PHE A 52 -7.59 -8.31 -21.96
C PHE A 52 -8.13 -9.71 -22.27
N ASP A 53 -7.87 -10.22 -23.48
CA ASP A 53 -8.43 -11.48 -23.98
C ASP A 53 -7.47 -12.67 -23.84
N THR A 54 -6.33 -12.50 -23.15
CA THR A 54 -5.33 -13.55 -22.85
C THR A 54 -4.66 -14.19 -24.07
N THR A 55 -4.75 -13.57 -25.25
CA THR A 55 -4.03 -14.06 -26.43
C THR A 55 -2.52 -13.80 -26.31
N THR A 56 -1.71 -14.79 -26.72
CA THR A 56 -0.23 -14.69 -26.69
C THR A 56 0.26 -13.52 -27.55
N GLU A 57 -0.35 -13.32 -28.73
CA GLU A 57 0.00 -12.24 -29.65
C GLU A 57 -0.24 -10.84 -29.03
N GLU A 58 -1.36 -10.64 -28.35
CA GLU A 58 -1.61 -9.37 -27.65
C GLU A 58 -0.63 -9.20 -26.48
N LEU A 59 -0.35 -10.26 -25.74
CA LEU A 59 0.60 -10.20 -24.62
C LEU A 59 2.00 -9.79 -25.09
N ASP A 60 2.47 -10.29 -26.23
CA ASP A 60 3.77 -9.92 -26.79
C ASP A 60 3.83 -8.43 -27.16
N VAL A 61 2.76 -7.91 -27.76
CA VAL A 61 2.64 -6.46 -28.02
C VAL A 61 2.68 -5.66 -26.72
N LEU A 62 1.94 -6.09 -25.69
CA LEU A 62 1.91 -5.40 -24.40
C LEU A 62 3.26 -5.46 -23.67
N ARG A 63 3.96 -6.59 -23.75
CA ARG A 63 5.32 -6.77 -23.19
C ARG A 63 6.32 -5.80 -23.80
N SER A 64 6.24 -5.53 -25.10
CA SER A 64 7.18 -4.66 -25.81
C SER A 64 7.31 -3.24 -25.24
N PHE A 65 6.29 -2.75 -24.53
CA PHE A 65 6.29 -1.41 -23.90
C PHE A 65 6.05 -1.44 -22.38
N THR A 66 6.10 -2.63 -21.77
CA THR A 66 5.99 -2.79 -20.31
C THR A 66 7.39 -2.73 -19.68
N PRO A 67 7.68 -1.76 -18.79
CA PRO A 67 9.03 -1.57 -18.28
C PRO A 67 9.56 -2.71 -17.38
N ASN A 68 8.67 -3.44 -16.71
CA ASN A 68 8.97 -4.59 -15.85
C ASN A 68 8.03 -5.73 -16.28
N ASP A 69 8.50 -6.61 -17.14
CA ASP A 69 7.74 -7.78 -17.58
C ASP A 69 7.66 -8.87 -16.49
N ASP A 70 8.56 -8.85 -15.51
CA ASP A 70 8.51 -9.69 -14.30
C ASP A 70 7.19 -9.55 -13.51
N ASP A 71 6.50 -8.41 -13.62
CA ASP A 71 5.21 -8.15 -12.96
C ASP A 71 4.03 -8.85 -13.68
N ILE A 72 4.26 -9.46 -14.85
CA ILE A 72 3.26 -10.16 -15.64
C ILE A 72 3.28 -11.65 -15.25
N PRO A 73 2.16 -12.21 -14.75
CA PRO A 73 2.12 -13.60 -14.35
C PRO A 73 2.30 -14.53 -15.56
N ALA A 74 3.01 -15.64 -15.35
CA ALA A 74 3.13 -16.69 -16.36
C ALA A 74 1.78 -17.36 -16.67
N VAL A 75 0.86 -17.38 -15.69
CA VAL A 75 -0.48 -17.95 -15.80
C VAL A 75 -1.50 -16.97 -15.22
N PHE A 76 -2.51 -16.60 -16.02
CA PHE A 76 -3.60 -15.74 -15.58
C PHE A 76 -4.68 -16.56 -14.86
N GLU A 77 -4.76 -16.39 -13.55
CA GLU A 77 -5.84 -16.90 -12.69
C GLU A 77 -7.05 -15.92 -12.63
N ASP A 78 -8.21 -16.38 -12.13
CA ASP A 78 -9.45 -15.58 -11.98
C ASP A 78 -9.31 -14.31 -11.12
N ARG A 79 -8.29 -14.26 -10.25
CA ARG A 79 -7.98 -13.07 -9.46
C ARG A 79 -7.33 -11.95 -10.28
N HIS A 80 -6.87 -12.24 -11.50
CA HIS A 80 -6.21 -11.28 -12.37
C HIS A 80 -7.22 -10.57 -13.26
N HIS A 81 -7.17 -9.24 -13.24
CA HIS A 81 -8.08 -8.40 -14.02
C HIS A 81 -7.24 -7.45 -14.85
N ALA A 82 -7.31 -7.59 -16.17
CA ALA A 82 -6.53 -6.77 -17.09
C ALA A 82 -7.41 -6.05 -18.10
N TYR A 83 -7.03 -4.82 -18.42
CA TYR A 83 -7.70 -3.97 -19.39
C TYR A 83 -6.69 -3.37 -20.36
N VAL A 84 -7.07 -3.31 -21.63
CA VAL A 84 -6.27 -2.80 -22.73
C VAL A 84 -6.98 -1.58 -23.32
N ALA A 85 -6.23 -0.50 -23.52
CA ALA A 85 -6.68 0.70 -24.20
C ALA A 85 -6.27 0.66 -25.68
N ILE A 86 -7.22 0.91 -26.56
CA ILE A 86 -7.07 0.82 -28.01
C ILE A 86 -7.51 2.15 -28.64
N ALA A 87 -6.75 2.62 -29.62
CA ALA A 87 -7.12 3.76 -30.46
C ALA A 87 -8.28 3.37 -31.38
N GLU A 88 -9.39 4.11 -31.36
CA GLU A 88 -10.57 3.81 -32.19
C GLU A 88 -10.32 3.96 -33.69
N ASP A 89 -9.46 4.92 -34.05
CA ASP A 89 -9.11 5.28 -35.42
C ASP A 89 -8.11 4.31 -36.07
N THR A 90 -7.16 3.77 -35.29
CA THR A 90 -6.06 2.94 -35.82
C THR A 90 -6.07 1.49 -35.35
N GLY A 91 -6.79 1.17 -34.27
CA GLY A 91 -6.72 -0.15 -33.62
C GLY A 91 -5.43 -0.40 -32.82
N GLU A 92 -4.55 0.61 -32.70
CA GLU A 92 -3.29 0.51 -31.98
C GLU A 92 -3.50 0.35 -30.47
N ARG A 93 -2.67 -0.47 -29.81
CA ARG A 93 -2.65 -0.60 -28.35
C ARG A 93 -1.91 0.60 -27.74
N LEU A 94 -2.65 1.39 -26.97
CA LEU A 94 -2.17 2.62 -26.35
C LEU A 94 -1.62 2.40 -24.94
N GLY A 95 -2.06 1.34 -24.28
CA GLY A 95 -1.65 1.01 -22.94
C GLY A 95 -2.47 -0.13 -22.36
N TRP A 96 -2.07 -0.59 -21.18
CA TRP A 96 -2.81 -1.59 -20.43
C TRP A 96 -2.57 -1.46 -18.93
N ILE A 97 -3.46 -2.09 -18.16
CA ILE A 97 -3.37 -2.21 -16.71
C ILE A 97 -3.66 -3.66 -16.34
N LEU A 98 -2.90 -4.19 -15.39
CA LEU A 98 -3.10 -5.52 -14.79
C LEU A 98 -3.25 -5.36 -13.29
N LEU A 99 -4.32 -5.93 -12.75
CA LEU A 99 -4.62 -5.97 -11.33
C LEU A 99 -4.64 -7.41 -10.83
N ALA A 100 -4.35 -7.61 -9.54
CA ALA A 100 -4.56 -8.87 -8.85
C ALA A 100 -5.37 -8.67 -7.57
N GLY A 101 -6.41 -9.48 -7.40
CA GLY A 101 -7.19 -9.57 -6.17
C GLY A 101 -6.49 -10.40 -5.10
N VAL A 102 -6.38 -9.87 -3.89
CA VAL A 102 -5.94 -10.59 -2.68
C VAL A 102 -6.90 -10.24 -1.55
N GLY A 103 -7.72 -11.20 -1.16
CA GLY A 103 -8.84 -10.94 -0.24
C GLY A 103 -9.76 -9.85 -0.80
N ARG A 104 -10.02 -8.79 -0.02
CA ARG A 104 -10.86 -7.66 -0.43
C ARG A 104 -10.08 -6.48 -0.99
N LYS A 105 -8.86 -6.69 -1.48
CA LYS A 105 -7.98 -5.64 -1.99
C LYS A 105 -7.50 -5.97 -3.41
N LEU A 106 -7.53 -4.98 -4.30
CA LEU A 106 -6.89 -5.04 -5.62
C LEU A 106 -5.50 -4.42 -5.54
N PHE A 107 -4.53 -5.07 -6.16
CA PHE A 107 -3.18 -4.56 -6.34
C PHE A 107 -2.94 -4.27 -7.81
N MET A 108 -2.41 -3.09 -8.14
CA MET A 108 -1.95 -2.80 -9.49
C MET A 108 -0.56 -3.43 -9.70
N LEU A 109 -0.51 -4.49 -10.50
CA LEU A 109 0.74 -5.20 -10.83
C LEU A 109 1.47 -4.50 -11.97
N CYS A 110 0.75 -4.23 -13.06
CA CYS A 110 1.32 -3.55 -14.23
C CYS A 110 0.45 -2.38 -14.64
N HIS A 111 1.10 -1.29 -15.06
CA HIS A 111 0.46 -0.13 -15.67
C HIS A 111 1.42 0.50 -16.68
N ALA A 112 1.12 0.34 -17.96
CA ALA A 112 2.01 0.78 -19.02
C ALA A 112 1.23 1.49 -20.13
N SER A 113 1.88 2.42 -20.81
CA SER A 113 1.31 3.12 -21.96
C SER A 113 2.40 3.54 -22.92
N THR A 114 2.10 3.43 -24.22
CA THR A 114 2.97 3.89 -25.29
C THR A 114 3.11 5.42 -25.27
N PRO A 115 4.10 6.00 -25.97
CA PRO A 115 4.19 7.45 -26.14
C PRO A 115 2.90 8.07 -26.71
N GLU A 116 2.25 7.39 -27.67
CA GLU A 116 0.96 7.82 -28.22
C GLU A 116 -0.16 7.76 -27.17
N GLY A 117 -0.23 6.67 -26.39
CA GLY A 117 -1.19 6.58 -25.29
C GLY A 117 -1.02 7.69 -24.25
N LYS A 118 0.22 8.07 -23.93
CA LYS A 118 0.49 9.21 -23.03
C LYS A 118 -0.05 10.52 -23.60
N ARG A 119 0.07 10.77 -24.91
CA ARG A 119 -0.50 11.95 -25.58
C ARG A 119 -2.04 11.96 -25.45
N ARG A 120 -2.67 10.79 -25.59
CA ARG A 120 -4.12 10.59 -25.47
C ARG A 120 -4.66 10.48 -24.03
N GLN A 121 -3.82 10.73 -23.02
CA GLN A 121 -4.20 10.63 -21.60
C GLN A 121 -4.57 9.20 -21.15
N THR A 122 -4.17 8.18 -21.91
CA THR A 122 -4.46 6.76 -21.67
C THR A 122 -4.09 6.27 -20.26
N PRO A 123 -2.94 6.65 -19.65
CA PRO A 123 -2.61 6.19 -18.30
C PRO A 123 -3.70 6.50 -17.28
N ASN A 124 -4.20 7.74 -17.29
CA ASN A 124 -5.24 8.18 -16.36
C ASN A 124 -6.60 7.55 -16.67
N LEU A 125 -6.91 7.39 -17.96
CA LEU A 125 -8.13 6.72 -18.39
C LEU A 125 -8.19 5.27 -17.95
N LEU A 126 -7.10 4.51 -18.14
CA LEU A 126 -7.01 3.10 -17.76
C LEU A 126 -7.16 2.91 -16.26
N LEU A 127 -6.43 3.70 -15.46
CA LEU A 127 -6.51 3.59 -14.02
C LEU A 127 -7.88 4.01 -13.49
N TRP A 128 -8.47 5.07 -14.03
CA TRP A 128 -9.85 5.44 -13.68
C TRP A 128 -10.86 4.37 -14.12
N HIS A 129 -10.72 3.79 -15.31
CA HIS A 129 -11.59 2.71 -15.78
C HIS A 129 -11.56 1.55 -14.78
N ALA A 130 -10.36 1.07 -14.43
CA ALA A 130 -10.17 0.05 -13.42
C ALA A 130 -10.84 0.38 -12.08
N ILE A 131 -10.67 1.61 -11.57
CA ILE A 131 -11.33 2.07 -10.33
C ILE A 131 -12.85 1.97 -10.49
N SER A 132 -13.41 2.63 -11.51
CA SER A 132 -14.86 2.70 -11.73
C SER A 132 -15.52 1.35 -11.98
N THR A 133 -14.82 0.41 -12.64
CA THR A 133 -15.33 -0.94 -12.88
C THR A 133 -15.53 -1.73 -11.59
N TRP A 134 -14.69 -1.48 -10.58
CA TRP A 134 -14.71 -2.21 -9.31
C TRP A 134 -15.38 -1.45 -8.17
N CYS A 135 -15.80 -0.19 -8.39
CA CYS A 135 -16.62 0.56 -7.44
C CYS A 135 -17.94 -0.16 -7.14
N GLY A 136 -18.29 -0.29 -5.85
CA GLY A 136 -19.46 -1.04 -5.38
C GLY A 136 -19.36 -2.56 -5.55
N GLY A 137 -18.20 -3.05 -6.00
CA GLY A 137 -17.94 -4.47 -6.24
C GLY A 137 -17.46 -5.24 -5.00
N PRO A 138 -16.83 -6.41 -5.19
CA PRO A 138 -16.38 -7.26 -4.09
C PRO A 138 -15.14 -6.73 -3.35
N TYR A 139 -14.39 -5.81 -3.98
CA TYR A 139 -13.16 -5.24 -3.42
C TYR A 139 -13.45 -3.94 -2.65
N LEU A 140 -12.79 -3.77 -1.52
CA LEU A 140 -12.89 -2.56 -0.68
C LEU A 140 -11.96 -1.45 -1.16
N THR A 141 -10.78 -1.81 -1.64
CA THR A 141 -9.70 -0.87 -1.95
C THR A 141 -8.89 -1.31 -3.15
N LEU A 142 -8.37 -0.33 -3.89
CA LEU A 142 -7.32 -0.51 -4.88
C LEU A 142 -6.03 0.11 -4.36
N ASP A 143 -4.95 -0.65 -4.44
CA ASP A 143 -3.58 -0.20 -4.23
C ASP A 143 -2.95 0.20 -5.55
N VAL A 144 -2.81 1.51 -5.74
CA VAL A 144 -2.11 2.10 -6.88
C VAL A 144 -0.58 1.94 -6.73
N GLY A 145 -0.11 1.49 -5.56
CA GLY A 145 1.29 1.22 -5.29
C GLY A 145 2.08 2.45 -4.84
N ALA A 146 3.41 2.31 -4.86
CA ALA A 146 4.36 3.36 -4.47
C ALA A 146 5.59 3.29 -5.39
N SER A 147 6.37 4.37 -5.47
CA SER A 147 7.56 4.43 -6.32
C SER A 147 8.64 5.32 -5.73
N TYR A 148 9.90 4.90 -5.85
CA TYR A 148 11.06 5.77 -5.59
C TYR A 148 11.31 6.78 -6.70
N ARG A 149 10.82 6.53 -7.93
CA ARG A 149 10.87 7.51 -9.03
C ARG A 149 9.91 8.66 -8.70
N PRO A 150 10.38 9.91 -8.49
CA PRO A 150 9.54 11.00 -8.00
C PRO A 150 8.35 11.31 -8.93
N SER A 151 8.57 11.28 -10.24
CA SER A 151 7.51 11.52 -11.23
C SER A 151 6.37 10.49 -11.13
N LEU A 152 6.71 9.21 -10.97
CA LEU A 152 5.73 8.13 -10.85
C LEU A 152 5.03 8.17 -9.48
N GLN A 153 5.73 8.54 -8.41
CA GLN A 153 5.09 8.75 -7.11
C GLN A 153 4.11 9.91 -7.13
N VAL A 154 4.44 11.01 -7.80
CA VAL A 154 3.52 12.15 -8.00
C VAL A 154 2.30 11.71 -8.81
N TYR A 155 2.50 10.89 -9.84
CA TYR A 155 1.42 10.30 -10.61
C TYR A 155 0.46 9.47 -9.73
N PHE A 156 0.97 8.52 -8.95
CA PHE A 156 0.14 7.68 -8.07
C PHE A 156 -0.58 8.48 -6.98
N ARG A 157 0.06 9.54 -6.44
CA ARG A 157 -0.58 10.44 -5.46
C ARG A 157 -1.83 11.12 -6.01
N GLY A 158 -1.93 11.31 -7.32
CA GLY A 158 -3.11 11.90 -7.96
C GLY A 158 -4.38 11.04 -7.85
N PHE A 159 -4.24 9.76 -7.52
CA PHE A 159 -5.35 8.83 -7.28
C PHE A 159 -5.50 8.47 -5.79
N ARG A 160 -4.72 9.08 -4.90
CA ARG A 160 -4.66 8.67 -3.50
C ARG A 160 -5.77 9.31 -2.68
N GLN A 161 -6.58 8.45 -2.05
CA GLN A 161 -7.44 8.85 -0.94
C GLN A 161 -6.73 8.67 0.40
N ARG A 162 -6.03 7.54 0.60
CA ARG A 162 -5.35 7.21 1.87
C ARG A 162 -3.89 6.81 1.65
N PRO A 163 -2.92 7.42 2.34
CA PRO A 163 -1.53 6.94 2.34
C PRO A 163 -1.33 5.81 3.35
N TYR A 164 -0.39 4.92 3.08
CA TYR A 164 0.14 3.97 4.08
C TYR A 164 1.68 3.92 3.97
N PRO A 165 2.40 3.72 5.09
CA PRO A 165 3.85 3.58 5.05
C PRO A 165 4.26 2.28 4.34
N MET A 166 5.26 2.36 3.49
CA MET A 166 5.86 1.21 2.82
C MET A 166 7.37 1.32 2.88
N VAL A 167 8.02 0.21 3.25
CA VAL A 167 9.45 0.00 3.11
C VAL A 167 9.62 -1.11 2.09
N MET A 168 10.22 -0.81 0.94
CA MET A 168 10.32 -1.78 -0.17
C MET A 168 11.54 -2.68 -0.05
N LYS A 169 12.54 -2.32 0.79
CA LYS A 169 13.61 -3.24 1.13
C LYS A 169 13.04 -4.26 2.12
N PRO A 170 13.06 -5.58 1.81
CA PRO A 170 12.78 -6.58 2.83
C PRO A 170 13.74 -6.36 3.98
N ALA A 171 13.24 -6.39 5.22
CA ALA A 171 14.10 -6.21 6.37
C ALA A 171 15.22 -7.27 6.32
N ASP A 172 16.46 -6.84 6.54
CA ASP A 172 17.63 -7.74 6.53
C ASP A 172 17.50 -8.85 7.61
N PHE A 173 16.60 -8.64 8.57
CA PHE A 173 16.18 -9.60 9.57
C PHE A 173 14.66 -9.79 9.50
N PRO A 174 14.13 -11.00 9.75
CA PRO A 174 12.70 -11.23 9.81
C PRO A 174 12.05 -10.25 10.79
N MET A 175 11.08 -9.46 10.33
CA MET A 175 10.30 -8.59 11.20
C MET A 175 9.32 -9.45 11.99
N ASP A 176 9.50 -9.44 13.31
CA ASP A 176 8.59 -10.08 14.22
C ASP A 176 7.48 -9.11 14.64
N LEU A 177 6.35 -9.17 13.91
CA LEU A 177 5.17 -8.36 14.19
C LEU A 177 4.28 -9.07 15.22
N ARG A 178 4.68 -8.98 16.50
CA ARG A 178 3.87 -9.42 17.65
C ARG A 178 3.20 -8.24 18.36
N ILE A 179 2.09 -8.51 19.05
CA ILE A 179 1.40 -7.55 19.94
C ILE A 179 2.35 -7.07 21.05
N THR A 180 3.31 -7.91 21.43
CA THR A 180 4.39 -7.64 22.37
C THR A 180 5.74 -7.79 21.66
N PRO A 181 6.12 -6.88 20.74
CA PRO A 181 7.32 -7.05 19.91
C PRO A 181 8.62 -6.97 20.74
N PHE A 182 8.51 -6.57 22.00
CA PHE A 182 9.58 -6.56 22.97
C PHE A 182 9.09 -7.31 24.21
N ASP A 183 9.07 -8.63 24.21
CA ASP A 183 9.03 -9.39 25.47
C ASP A 183 10.31 -10.20 25.65
N THR A 184 10.61 -10.63 26.87
CA THR A 184 11.87 -11.34 27.19
C THR A 184 11.97 -12.64 26.39
N ALA A 185 10.83 -13.31 26.18
CA ALA A 185 10.70 -14.49 25.34
C ALA A 185 11.03 -14.23 23.86
N SER A 186 10.78 -13.02 23.37
CA SER A 186 11.11 -12.58 22.01
C SER A 186 12.61 -12.61 21.71
N TYR A 187 13.43 -12.51 22.76
CA TYR A 187 14.88 -12.60 22.68
C TYR A 187 15.41 -13.99 23.07
N GLY A 188 14.52 -14.98 23.28
CA GLY A 188 14.91 -16.30 23.77
C GLY A 188 15.47 -16.26 25.20
N LEU A 189 15.07 -15.28 26.00
CA LEU A 189 15.55 -15.07 27.36
C LEU A 189 14.42 -15.25 28.37
N GLU A 190 14.72 -15.97 29.45
CA GLU A 190 13.80 -16.06 30.58
C GLU A 190 13.63 -14.70 31.27
N PRO A 191 12.40 -14.32 31.67
CA PRO A 191 12.16 -13.14 32.49
C PRO A 191 13.01 -13.16 33.75
N ARG A 192 13.77 -12.08 33.99
CA ARG A 192 14.55 -11.86 35.22
C ARG A 192 13.82 -10.94 36.19
N ASP A 193 14.32 -10.84 37.42
CA ASP A 193 13.78 -9.93 38.44
C ASP A 193 13.79 -8.47 37.95
N PRO A 194 12.62 -7.80 37.86
CA PRO A 194 12.53 -6.39 37.49
C PRO A 194 13.40 -5.45 38.33
N LYS A 195 13.71 -5.82 39.59
CA LYS A 195 14.60 -5.04 40.46
C LYS A 195 16.03 -4.99 39.93
N GLU A 196 16.49 -6.08 39.31
CA GLU A 196 17.81 -6.14 38.69
C GLU A 196 17.89 -5.23 37.47
N GLY A 197 16.84 -5.21 36.63
CA GLY A 197 16.71 -4.27 35.52
C GLY A 197 16.72 -2.81 35.96
N ARG A 198 15.97 -2.46 37.03
CA ARG A 198 16.00 -1.10 37.60
C ARG A 198 17.39 -0.71 38.11
N ARG A 199 18.11 -1.62 38.74
CA ARG A 199 19.49 -1.36 39.22
C ARG A 199 20.45 -1.09 38.06
N ILE A 200 20.35 -1.86 36.97
CA ILE A 200 21.18 -1.68 35.77
C ILE A 200 20.88 -0.34 35.11
N LEU A 201 19.60 -0.01 34.91
CA LEU A 201 19.18 1.27 34.34
C LEU A 201 19.62 2.44 35.22
N GLY A 202 19.42 2.32 36.53
CA GLY A 202 19.83 3.34 37.50
C GLY A 202 21.33 3.63 37.48
N HIS A 203 22.15 2.58 37.34
CA HIS A 203 23.59 2.73 37.17
C HIS A 203 23.98 3.38 35.84
N LEU A 204 23.35 2.97 34.73
CA LEU A 204 23.63 3.49 33.39
C LEU A 204 23.26 4.96 33.22
N PHE A 205 22.12 5.38 33.79
CA PHE A 205 21.61 6.74 33.64
C PHE A 205 21.98 7.66 34.80
N GLY A 206 22.62 7.14 35.85
CA GLY A 206 22.98 7.91 37.05
C GLY A 206 21.78 8.41 37.85
N THR A 207 20.59 7.84 37.61
CA THR A 207 19.33 8.23 38.26
C THR A 207 18.38 7.03 38.31
N ASP A 208 17.66 6.87 39.42
CA ASP A 208 16.57 5.90 39.57
C ASP A 208 15.22 6.46 39.10
N VAL A 209 15.19 7.71 38.64
CA VAL A 209 14.02 8.39 38.07
C VAL A 209 14.12 8.36 36.56
N PHE A 210 13.37 7.44 35.94
CA PHE A 210 13.27 7.33 34.48
C PHE A 210 11.83 7.08 34.05
N THR A 211 11.43 7.74 32.96
CA THR A 211 10.15 7.51 32.28
C THR A 211 10.37 6.44 31.21
N VAL A 212 9.81 5.25 31.42
CA VAL A 212 9.74 4.21 30.39
C VAL A 212 8.46 4.36 29.59
N VAL A 213 8.56 4.32 28.26
CA VAL A 213 7.37 4.27 27.39
C VAL A 213 6.73 2.89 27.58
N PRO A 214 5.47 2.81 28.07
CA PRO A 214 4.89 1.54 28.45
C PRO A 214 4.68 0.64 27.22
N ARG A 215 5.00 -0.64 27.36
CA ARG A 215 4.51 -1.69 26.44
C ARG A 215 2.97 -1.69 26.47
N ALA A 216 2.33 -2.14 25.40
CA ALA A 216 0.86 -2.23 25.34
C ALA A 216 0.25 -2.92 26.57
N MET A 217 0.88 -4.00 27.06
CA MET A 217 0.45 -4.71 28.27
C MET A 217 0.52 -3.87 29.55
N TYR A 218 1.47 -2.95 29.69
CA TYR A 218 1.55 -2.05 30.84
C TYR A 218 0.49 -0.95 30.77
N ALA A 219 0.19 -0.45 29.57
CA ALA A 219 -0.90 0.49 29.37
C ALA A 219 -2.25 -0.17 29.68
N ILE A 220 -2.47 -1.39 29.19
CA ILE A 220 -3.64 -2.21 29.50
C ILE A 220 -3.74 -2.43 31.02
N ALA A 221 -2.68 -2.89 31.67
CA ALA A 221 -2.68 -3.14 33.12
C ALA A 221 -2.95 -1.86 33.94
N ALA A 222 -2.40 -0.71 33.52
CA ALA A 222 -2.64 0.58 34.18
C ALA A 222 -4.10 1.01 34.02
N CYS A 223 -4.67 0.90 32.82
CA CYS A 223 -6.09 1.18 32.59
C CYS A 223 -6.99 0.23 33.40
N LEU A 224 -6.70 -1.07 33.44
CA LEU A 224 -7.49 -2.02 34.23
C LEU A 224 -7.45 -1.70 35.72
N ARG A 225 -6.29 -1.31 36.25
CA ARG A 225 -6.17 -0.88 37.65
C ARG A 225 -7.00 0.37 37.93
N GLU A 226 -6.89 1.39 37.08
CA GLU A 226 -7.67 2.63 37.22
C GLU A 226 -9.18 2.36 37.18
N TYR A 227 -9.65 1.50 36.27
CA TYR A 227 -11.06 1.15 36.17
C TYR A 227 -11.57 0.39 37.40
N ARG A 228 -10.73 -0.44 38.03
CA ARG A 228 -11.04 -1.09 39.33
C ARG A 228 -11.11 -0.08 40.47
N GLU A 229 -10.15 0.84 40.55
CA GLU A 229 -10.13 1.90 41.56
C GLU A 229 -11.36 2.82 41.47
N LEU A 230 -11.89 3.02 40.26
CA LEU A 230 -13.12 3.76 40.01
C LEU A 230 -14.41 2.92 40.22
N GLY A 231 -14.29 1.64 40.61
CA GLY A 231 -15.43 0.74 40.79
C GLY A 231 -16.16 0.39 39.49
N ARG A 232 -15.52 0.58 38.33
CA ARG A 232 -16.07 0.33 37.00
C ARG A 232 -15.75 -1.06 36.46
N LEU A 233 -14.91 -1.80 37.19
CA LEU A 233 -14.48 -3.16 36.90
C LEU A 233 -14.31 -3.91 38.23
N SER A 234 -14.86 -5.11 38.32
CA SER A 234 -14.76 -6.03 39.44
C SER A 234 -13.79 -7.18 39.13
N GLU A 235 -13.59 -8.09 40.08
CA GLU A 235 -12.73 -9.27 39.89
C GLU A 235 -13.36 -10.32 38.97
N ASP A 236 -14.70 -10.33 38.87
CA ASP A 236 -15.46 -11.28 38.06
C ASP A 236 -15.72 -10.80 36.62
N ASP A 237 -15.35 -9.54 36.32
CA ASP A 237 -15.58 -8.96 35.00
C ASP A 237 -14.55 -9.47 33.98
N GLU A 238 -15.03 -10.08 32.90
CA GLU A 238 -14.22 -10.46 31.76
C GLU A 238 -13.89 -9.25 30.90
N VAL A 239 -12.59 -9.02 30.67
CA VAL A 239 -12.11 -7.95 29.79
C VAL A 239 -11.77 -8.54 28.44
N LEU A 240 -12.60 -8.25 27.44
CA LEU A 240 -12.26 -8.54 26.06
C LEU A 240 -11.44 -7.40 25.46
N ILE A 241 -10.22 -7.72 25.03
CA ILE A 241 -9.37 -6.82 24.25
C ILE A 241 -9.46 -7.26 22.80
N SER A 242 -10.34 -6.62 22.02
CA SER A 242 -10.47 -6.88 20.58
C SER A 242 -9.78 -5.77 19.78
N THR A 243 -9.03 -6.14 18.74
CA THR A 243 -8.46 -5.23 17.74
C THR A 243 -9.21 -5.31 16.42
#